data_AF-A0A517X134-F1
#
_entry.id   AF-A0A517X134-F1
#
_cell.length_a   1.000
_cell.length_b   1.000
_cell.length_c   1.000
_cell.angle_alpha   90.00
_cell.angle_beta   90.00
_cell.angle_gamma   90.00
#
_symmetry.space_group_name_H-M   'P 1'
#
loop_
_entity.id
_entity.type
_entity.pdbx_description
1 polymer ?
#
loop_
_entity_poly.entity_id
_entity_poly.type
_entity_poly.pdbx_seq_one_letter_code
_entity_poly.pdbx_strand_id
1 'polypeptide(L)'
;MNHLYSNMKILQLRSQLCLDPLSKCLQLILTVCIVCCFLSINKLVAGEPEKKKQKNSQLIVRDVNVFLVSAHGKKLNDAALFRSTTPGYMLSRRLSADSSEGSMPAPLGLITFEGPAVKDIDVLIEFPAGRFLSHWPTARIQSKRIYWRSQNLLKHADPSMNLAEQHWLHHLQNSERLFVKGLDKTERFILYDVELNHVPRIVLSQSKDGMFQIQNSQAVPLQHVTIFQPSVEKEGWKLASIEQIPGVKKEKKNPDIKSNKAVKPKVVDPLSEENLKTKAKEKKANQLAAIGGQLRALGALPALAKPKAKSSDKSKAKAPVTKNVPAIKVPYSENTSLPQENILSVWEKKLKELGLGKPEITHVLNILKQHAFRKDQATIVYCMDEGYLDKIMPIEITPFPDVVRRVAIVIMLDVDPALQKRIDQLIVQLGDTNWEQREAAQKKLEEYGKAAQNQLQKAIKNKDLEIVFRAEQILSKLK
;
A
#
# COMPACT_ATOMS: atom_id res chain seq x y z
N MET A 1 -9.62 -7.34 -88.49
CA MET A 1 -8.72 -6.36 -87.84
C MET A 1 -7.38 -7.04 -87.59
N ASN A 2 -6.38 -6.61 -88.37
CA ASN A 2 -4.91 -6.72 -88.25
C ASN A 2 -4.31 -8.10 -87.88
N HIS A 3 -3.75 -8.86 -88.84
CA HIS A 3 -2.34 -8.85 -89.32
C HIS A 3 -1.32 -9.05 -88.17
N LEU A 4 -0.28 -9.91 -88.17
CA LEU A 4 0.56 -10.61 -89.15
C LEU A 4 1.31 -11.72 -88.37
N TYR A 5 1.31 -12.97 -88.85
CA TYR A 5 2.40 -13.65 -89.58
C TYR A 5 3.56 -14.24 -88.78
N SER A 6 3.84 -15.47 -89.20
CA SER A 6 4.78 -16.45 -88.71
C SER A 6 6.01 -16.53 -89.63
N ASN A 7 7.08 -17.14 -89.11
CA ASN A 7 8.15 -17.88 -89.80
C ASN A 7 9.38 -17.17 -90.42
N MET A 8 10.53 -17.58 -89.87
CA MET A 8 11.73 -18.17 -90.51
C MET A 8 12.78 -17.33 -91.26
N LYS A 9 14.04 -17.76 -90.99
CA LYS A 9 15.28 -17.78 -91.82
C LYS A 9 16.18 -16.53 -91.77
N ILE A 10 17.35 -16.64 -91.11
CA ILE A 10 18.66 -17.16 -91.59
C ILE A 10 19.34 -16.21 -92.59
N LEU A 11 20.45 -15.59 -92.16
CA LEU A 11 21.75 -15.41 -92.86
C LEU A 11 22.61 -14.49 -91.97
N GLN A 12 23.62 -15.02 -91.28
CA GLN A 12 25.03 -14.98 -91.70
C GLN A 12 25.50 -13.57 -92.08
N LEU A 13 26.40 -12.96 -91.28
CA LEU A 13 27.83 -13.04 -91.59
C LEU A 13 28.68 -12.49 -90.43
N ARG A 14 29.82 -13.16 -90.28
CA ARG A 14 30.94 -12.84 -89.41
C ARG A 14 31.56 -11.48 -89.77
N SER A 15 31.91 -10.70 -88.76
CA SER A 15 33.19 -9.98 -88.75
C SER A 15 33.71 -9.96 -87.32
N GLN A 16 34.69 -10.83 -87.08
CA GLN A 16 35.59 -10.77 -85.93
C GLN A 16 36.35 -9.45 -85.99
N LEU A 17 36.31 -8.69 -84.89
CA LEU A 17 37.37 -7.75 -84.54
C LEU A 17 37.65 -7.94 -83.05
N CYS A 18 38.89 -8.35 -82.77
CA CYS A 18 39.46 -8.52 -81.45
C CYS A 18 39.24 -7.29 -80.57
N LEU A 19 38.72 -7.50 -79.35
CA LEU A 19 38.83 -6.55 -78.25
C LEU A 19 39.07 -7.31 -76.93
N ASP A 20 39.92 -6.69 -76.11
CA ASP A 20 40.79 -7.25 -75.08
C ASP A 20 40.14 -7.95 -73.87
N PRO A 21 40.88 -8.81 -73.14
CA PRO A 21 40.43 -9.44 -71.90
C PRO A 21 40.10 -8.42 -70.79
N LEU A 22 40.57 -7.16 -70.89
CA LEU A 22 40.20 -6.07 -69.98
C LEU A 22 38.74 -5.60 -70.16
N SER A 23 38.13 -5.80 -71.32
CA SER A 23 36.75 -5.38 -71.60
C SER A 23 35.72 -6.26 -70.88
N LYS A 24 36.02 -7.56 -70.72
CA LYS A 24 35.12 -8.51 -70.04
C LYS A 24 35.09 -8.34 -68.51
N CYS A 25 36.21 -7.94 -67.90
CA CYS A 25 36.22 -7.58 -66.48
C CYS A 25 35.44 -6.28 -66.21
N LEU A 26 35.54 -5.30 -67.10
CA LEU A 26 34.79 -4.05 -66.95
C LEU A 26 33.28 -4.25 -67.18
N GLN A 27 32.89 -5.11 -68.14
CA GLN A 27 31.48 -5.47 -68.37
C GLN A 27 30.86 -6.25 -67.21
N LEU A 28 31.62 -7.13 -66.53
CA LEU A 28 31.13 -7.86 -65.36
C LEU A 28 30.96 -6.95 -64.14
N ILE A 29 31.89 -6.00 -63.93
CA ILE A 29 31.78 -5.00 -62.86
C ILE A 29 30.63 -4.03 -63.14
N LEU A 30 30.41 -3.64 -64.40
CA LEU A 30 29.31 -2.75 -64.78
C LEU A 30 27.94 -3.44 -64.67
N THR A 31 27.83 -4.73 -65.00
CA THR A 31 26.57 -5.48 -64.80
C THR A 31 26.26 -5.77 -63.33
N VAL A 32 27.27 -6.04 -62.49
CA VAL A 32 27.05 -6.19 -61.04
C VAL A 32 26.66 -4.85 -60.39
N CYS A 33 27.26 -3.73 -60.81
CA CYS A 33 26.84 -2.40 -60.33
C CYS A 33 25.43 -2.00 -60.82
N ILE A 34 25.05 -2.34 -62.06
CA ILE A 34 23.71 -2.04 -62.58
C ILE A 34 22.64 -2.91 -61.89
N VAL A 35 22.91 -4.18 -61.58
CA VAL A 35 21.97 -5.03 -60.82
C VAL A 35 21.85 -4.59 -59.35
N CYS A 36 22.93 -4.10 -58.72
CA CYS A 36 22.87 -3.50 -57.38
C CYS A 36 22.14 -2.13 -57.37
N CYS A 37 22.24 -1.35 -58.46
CA CYS A 37 21.51 -0.08 -58.59
C CYS A 37 20.02 -0.27 -58.92
N PHE A 38 19.62 -1.29 -59.70
CA PHE A 38 18.21 -1.54 -60.00
C PHE A 38 17.43 -2.24 -58.87
N LEU A 39 18.09 -2.88 -57.90
CA LEU A 39 17.45 -3.31 -56.66
C LEU A 39 17.29 -2.19 -55.62
N SER A 40 17.82 -0.99 -55.89
CA SER A 40 17.79 0.16 -54.97
C SER A 40 16.84 1.29 -55.37
N ILE A 41 16.07 1.18 -56.47
CA ILE A 41 15.20 2.28 -56.97
C ILE A 41 13.69 2.00 -56.84
N ASN A 42 13.25 0.78 -56.51
CA ASN A 42 11.82 0.48 -56.28
C ASN A 42 11.40 0.47 -54.79
N LYS A 43 11.85 1.46 -54.01
CA LYS A 43 11.22 1.86 -52.74
C LYS A 43 11.28 3.38 -52.54
N LEU A 44 10.65 4.11 -53.45
CA LEU A 44 10.28 5.51 -53.28
C LEU A 44 8.80 5.67 -53.64
N VAL A 45 7.95 4.93 -52.93
CA VAL A 45 6.56 5.34 -52.72
C VAL A 45 6.57 6.16 -51.45
N ALA A 46 6.16 7.42 -51.58
CA ALA A 46 5.92 8.35 -50.50
C ALA A 46 4.86 7.78 -49.55
N GLY A 47 5.31 7.03 -48.55
CA GLY A 47 4.69 7.04 -47.24
C GLY A 47 5.51 8.01 -46.41
N GLU A 48 4.85 8.96 -45.75
CA GLU A 48 5.41 9.59 -44.56
C GLU A 48 6.15 8.53 -43.74
N PRO A 49 7.28 8.83 -43.10
CA PRO A 49 7.82 7.89 -42.13
C PRO A 49 6.68 7.66 -41.14
N GLU A 50 6.09 6.47 -41.17
CA GLU A 50 5.27 6.00 -40.09
C GLU A 50 6.17 6.21 -38.88
N LYS A 51 5.85 7.24 -38.11
CA LYS A 51 6.15 7.29 -36.70
C LYS A 51 5.56 5.99 -36.21
N LYS A 52 6.35 4.90 -36.22
CA LYS A 52 6.24 3.83 -35.25
C LYS A 52 6.07 4.63 -33.98
N LYS A 53 4.84 4.65 -33.45
CA LYS A 53 4.53 5.33 -32.18
C LYS A 53 5.59 4.78 -31.25
N GLN A 54 6.63 5.56 -31.03
CA GLN A 54 7.67 5.27 -30.07
C GLN A 54 6.84 5.20 -28.81
N LYS A 55 6.59 3.98 -28.33
CA LYS A 55 5.79 3.71 -27.15
C LYS A 55 6.29 4.71 -26.13
N ASN A 56 5.47 5.74 -25.83
CA ASN A 56 5.94 6.98 -25.22
C ASN A 56 6.90 6.58 -24.09
N SER A 57 8.11 7.13 -24.10
CA SER A 57 9.13 6.87 -23.09
C SER A 57 8.72 7.52 -21.78
N GLN A 58 7.62 7.04 -21.22
CA GLN A 58 7.01 7.55 -19.99
C GLN A 58 7.78 6.99 -18.81
N LEU A 59 8.14 7.87 -17.89
CA LEU A 59 8.56 7.49 -16.55
C LEU A 59 7.32 7.05 -15.77
N ILE A 60 7.27 5.77 -15.44
CA ILE A 60 6.23 5.17 -14.62
C ILE A 60 6.81 4.87 -13.25
N VAL A 61 6.16 5.39 -12.22
CA VAL A 61 6.47 5.07 -10.82
C VAL A 61 5.35 4.25 -10.22
N ARG A 62 5.71 3.14 -9.58
CA ARG A 62 4.78 2.30 -8.83
C ARG A 62 5.15 2.34 -7.36
N ASP A 63 4.19 2.72 -6.53
CA ASP A 63 4.29 2.70 -5.07
C ASP A 63 3.29 1.66 -4.53
N VAL A 64 3.80 0.57 -3.99
CA VAL A 64 3.01 -0.55 -3.49
C VAL A 64 3.25 -0.71 -2.01
N ASN A 65 2.18 -0.65 -1.23
CA ASN A 65 2.22 -0.76 0.22
C ASN A 65 1.43 -1.98 0.65
N VAL A 66 2.05 -2.86 1.44
CA VAL A 66 1.32 -3.92 2.13
C VAL A 66 1.32 -3.62 3.62
N PHE A 67 0.14 -3.55 4.21
CA PHE A 67 -0.08 -3.28 5.62
C PHE A 67 -0.67 -4.50 6.31
N LEU A 68 -0.11 -4.86 7.45
CA LEU A 68 -0.67 -5.82 8.39
C LEU A 68 -1.31 -5.07 9.56
N VAL A 69 -2.51 -5.47 9.95
CA VAL A 69 -3.23 -4.83 11.06
C VAL A 69 -4.10 -5.84 11.79
N SER A 70 -4.07 -5.81 13.12
CA SER A 70 -5.04 -6.56 13.94
C SER A 70 -6.34 -5.76 14.06
N ALA A 71 -7.49 -6.43 14.06
CA ALA A 71 -8.79 -5.83 14.37
C ALA A 71 -8.83 -5.15 15.75
N HIS A 72 -7.91 -5.53 16.64
CA HIS A 72 -7.73 -4.97 17.98
C HIS A 72 -6.55 -3.99 18.08
N GLY A 73 -5.84 -3.78 16.96
CA GLY A 73 -4.70 -2.89 16.84
C GLY A 73 -5.10 -1.42 16.70
N LYS A 74 -4.11 -0.53 16.88
CA LYS A 74 -4.28 0.93 16.73
C LYS A 74 -3.49 1.53 15.56
N LYS A 75 -2.71 0.69 14.88
CA LYS A 75 -1.75 1.11 13.86
C LYS A 75 -1.71 0.08 12.75
N LEU A 76 -1.50 0.56 11.52
CA LEU A 76 -1.04 -0.28 10.42
C LEU A 76 0.44 -0.59 10.64
N ASN A 77 0.84 -1.83 10.38
CA ASN A 77 2.20 -2.32 10.57
C ASN A 77 2.75 -2.04 11.97
N ASP A 78 1.92 -2.23 13.01
CA ASP A 78 2.36 -2.13 14.41
C ASP A 78 3.64 -2.96 14.62
N ALA A 79 4.64 -2.38 15.32
CA ALA A 79 5.95 -2.99 15.56
C ALA A 79 5.88 -4.41 16.16
N ALA A 80 4.79 -4.74 16.87
CA ALA A 80 4.60 -6.04 17.50
C ALA A 80 4.00 -7.12 16.58
N LEU A 81 3.48 -6.76 15.39
CA LEU A 81 2.80 -7.72 14.51
C LEU A 81 3.76 -8.61 13.71
N PHE A 82 4.98 -8.14 13.46
CA PHE A 82 5.99 -8.90 12.73
C PHE A 82 7.40 -8.37 13.03
N ARG A 83 8.38 -9.27 12.93
CA ARG A 83 9.81 -8.98 13.10
C ARG A 83 10.45 -8.57 11.78
N SER A 84 11.59 -7.90 11.84
CA SER A 84 12.35 -7.49 10.65
C SER A 84 12.98 -8.69 9.96
N THR A 85 12.66 -8.90 8.69
CA THR A 85 13.33 -9.85 7.80
C THR A 85 14.14 -9.13 6.72
N THR A 86 14.43 -7.85 6.94
CA THR A 86 15.35 -7.07 6.12
C THR A 86 16.80 -7.43 6.47
N PRO A 87 17.72 -7.47 5.50
CA PRO A 87 19.15 -7.64 5.78
C PRO A 87 19.68 -6.62 6.80
N GLY A 88 20.67 -7.02 7.60
CA GLY A 88 21.19 -6.19 8.70
C GLY A 88 21.71 -4.82 8.26
N TYR A 89 22.21 -4.70 7.03
CA TYR A 89 22.67 -3.43 6.47
C TYR A 89 21.54 -2.44 6.13
N MET A 90 20.27 -2.89 6.08
CA MET A 90 19.10 -2.03 5.88
C MET A 90 18.54 -1.44 7.18
N LEU A 91 19.26 -1.60 8.31
CA LEU A 91 19.03 -1.00 9.63
C LEU A 91 17.54 -0.83 9.99
N SER A 92 16.99 -1.81 10.69
CA SER A 92 15.61 -1.78 11.17
C SER A 92 15.51 -1.46 12.65
N ARG A 93 14.48 -0.70 13.02
CA ARG A 93 14.07 -0.46 14.41
C ARG A 93 13.14 -1.54 14.95
N ARG A 94 12.70 -2.48 14.11
CA ARG A 94 11.99 -3.69 14.56
C ARG A 94 12.98 -4.67 15.17
N LEU A 95 12.49 -5.53 16.05
CA LEU A 95 13.23 -6.71 16.47
C LEU A 95 13.51 -7.58 15.23
N SER A 96 14.75 -8.01 15.05
CA SER A 96 15.13 -8.91 13.97
C SER A 96 14.42 -10.25 14.11
N ALA A 97 14.03 -10.82 12.97
CA ALA A 97 13.53 -12.19 12.91
C ALA A 97 14.61 -13.17 13.31
N ASP A 98 14.19 -14.34 13.80
CA ASP A 98 15.12 -15.42 14.08
C ASP A 98 15.76 -15.91 12.76
N SER A 99 16.92 -16.55 12.83
CA SER A 99 17.69 -16.94 11.63
C SER A 99 16.88 -17.82 10.65
N SER A 100 15.98 -18.66 11.16
CA SER A 100 15.08 -19.50 10.36
C SER A 100 14.00 -18.71 9.61
N GLU A 101 13.67 -17.51 10.07
CA GLU A 101 12.62 -16.65 9.52
C GLU A 101 13.17 -15.45 8.76
N GLY A 102 14.48 -15.23 8.77
CA GLY A 102 15.13 -14.05 8.18
C GLY A 102 14.91 -13.88 6.68
N SER A 103 14.50 -14.92 5.96
CA SER A 103 14.15 -14.86 4.53
C SER A 103 12.65 -14.78 4.26
N MET A 104 11.80 -14.68 5.29
CA MET A 104 10.36 -14.59 5.11
C MET A 104 9.93 -13.19 4.65
N PRO A 105 8.93 -13.06 3.76
CA PRO A 105 8.45 -11.76 3.31
C PRO A 105 7.86 -10.90 4.44
N ALA A 106 8.18 -9.61 4.46
CA ALA A 106 7.62 -8.63 5.40
C ALA A 106 6.69 -7.62 4.70
N PRO A 107 5.60 -7.18 5.36
CA PRO A 107 4.65 -6.21 4.80
C PRO A 107 5.23 -4.80 4.81
N LEU A 108 5.98 -4.46 3.75
CA LEU A 108 6.69 -3.19 3.60
C LEU A 108 6.14 -2.40 2.40
N GLY A 109 6.51 -1.12 2.34
CA GLY A 109 6.31 -0.26 1.17
C GLY A 109 7.45 -0.43 0.17
N LEU A 110 7.09 -0.48 -1.12
CA LEU A 110 7.99 -0.71 -2.25
C LEU A 110 7.72 0.34 -3.33
N ILE A 111 8.75 1.08 -3.75
CA ILE A 111 8.70 1.94 -4.93
C ILE A 111 9.66 1.42 -6.00
N THR A 112 9.16 1.35 -7.23
CA THR A 112 9.95 0.97 -8.41
C THR A 112 9.72 1.93 -9.58
N PHE A 113 10.70 1.95 -10.49
CA PHE A 113 10.72 2.87 -11.62
C PHE A 113 10.86 2.10 -12.94
N GLU A 114 10.06 2.47 -13.93
CA GLU A 114 10.12 1.94 -15.29
C GLU A 114 10.14 3.10 -16.28
N GLY A 115 10.88 2.97 -17.39
CA GLY A 115 10.92 3.97 -18.45
C GLY A 115 12.34 4.42 -18.81
N PRO A 116 12.53 5.69 -19.20
CA PRO A 116 13.84 6.23 -19.54
C PRO A 116 14.71 6.45 -18.29
N ALA A 117 16.02 6.54 -18.48
CA ALA A 117 16.93 7.02 -17.45
C ALA A 117 16.65 8.49 -17.14
N VAL A 118 16.66 8.87 -15.87
CA VAL A 118 16.35 10.23 -15.40
C VAL A 118 17.34 10.60 -14.31
N LYS A 119 17.86 11.82 -14.35
CA LYS A 119 18.78 12.33 -13.33
C LYS A 119 18.03 13.14 -12.29
N ASP A 120 18.63 13.22 -11.10
CA ASP A 120 18.20 14.11 -10.03
C ASP A 120 16.72 13.96 -9.62
N ILE A 121 16.26 12.70 -9.48
CA ILE A 121 14.96 12.38 -8.93
C ILE A 121 14.97 12.50 -7.41
N ASP A 122 13.99 13.22 -6.91
CA ASP A 122 13.64 13.39 -5.52
C ASP A 122 12.39 12.57 -5.22
N VAL A 123 12.42 11.77 -4.16
CA VAL A 123 11.27 10.99 -3.67
C VAL A 123 11.03 11.34 -2.21
N LEU A 124 9.84 11.80 -1.90
CA LEU A 124 9.42 12.23 -0.59
C LEU A 124 8.17 11.47 -0.17
N ILE A 125 8.20 10.85 1.00
CA ILE A 125 7.00 10.34 1.67
C ILE A 125 6.86 11.03 3.02
N GLU A 126 5.65 11.46 3.33
CA GLU A 126 5.32 12.00 4.64
C GLU A 126 3.96 11.48 5.14
N PHE A 127 3.72 11.58 6.45
CA PHE A 127 2.43 11.22 7.04
C PHE A 127 2.13 12.08 8.27
N PRO A 128 0.85 12.31 8.62
CA PRO A 128 0.49 13.15 9.76
C PRO A 128 0.81 12.49 11.11
N ALA A 129 0.76 11.15 11.19
CA ALA A 129 0.99 10.40 12.43
C ALA A 129 1.46 8.97 12.14
N GLY A 130 2.60 8.61 12.73
CA GLY A 130 3.27 7.33 12.51
C GLY A 130 4.77 7.46 12.75
N ARG A 131 5.55 6.49 12.25
CA ARG A 131 7.02 6.53 12.21
C ARG A 131 7.57 5.60 11.14
N PHE A 132 8.74 5.93 10.62
CA PHE A 132 9.56 5.01 9.83
C PHE A 132 10.39 4.11 10.76
N LEU A 133 10.48 2.82 10.39
CA LEU A 133 11.19 1.79 11.13
C LEU A 133 12.41 1.26 10.39
N SER A 134 12.37 1.24 9.05
CA SER A 134 13.48 0.83 8.18
C SER A 134 13.29 1.49 6.81
N HIS A 135 14.37 1.60 6.04
CA HIS A 135 14.36 2.09 4.67
C HIS A 135 15.61 1.67 3.91
N TRP A 136 15.48 1.54 2.60
CA TRP A 136 16.57 1.27 1.68
C TRP A 136 16.24 1.87 0.31
N PRO A 137 17.18 2.47 -0.42
CA PRO A 137 18.52 2.85 0.00
C PRO A 137 18.53 3.93 1.10
N THR A 138 19.72 4.37 1.52
CA THR A 138 19.89 5.41 2.55
C THR A 138 19.07 6.68 2.20
N ALA A 139 18.31 7.19 3.17
CA ALA A 139 17.50 8.39 3.02
C ALA A 139 17.68 9.37 4.18
N ARG A 140 17.24 10.62 3.98
CA ARG A 140 17.13 11.58 5.08
C ARG A 140 15.78 11.40 5.77
N ILE A 141 15.79 11.09 7.06
CA ILE A 141 14.58 10.96 7.88
C ILE A 141 14.45 12.14 8.84
N GLN A 142 13.27 12.76 8.86
CA GLN A 142 12.87 13.78 9.83
C GLN A 142 11.52 13.40 10.43
N SER A 143 11.54 12.65 11.53
CA SER A 143 10.37 12.18 12.30
C SER A 143 9.29 11.46 11.47
N LYS A 144 8.46 12.22 10.73
CA LYS A 144 7.32 11.77 9.93
C LYS A 144 7.53 11.94 8.41
N ARG A 145 8.75 12.29 8.02
CA ARG A 145 9.16 12.53 6.64
C ARG A 145 10.39 11.69 6.31
N ILE A 146 10.40 11.07 5.14
CA ILE A 146 11.57 10.41 4.55
C ILE A 146 11.80 10.97 3.15
N TYR A 147 13.06 11.21 2.81
CA TYR A 147 13.44 11.89 1.59
C TYR A 147 14.69 11.28 0.96
N TRP A 148 14.53 10.69 -0.22
CA TRP A 148 15.61 10.27 -1.10
C TRP A 148 15.87 11.40 -2.09
N ARG A 149 16.99 12.08 -1.92
CA ARG A 149 17.35 13.27 -2.69
C ARG A 149 18.30 12.94 -3.83
N SER A 150 18.12 13.56 -4.98
CA SER A 150 19.04 13.55 -6.12
C SER A 150 19.44 12.13 -6.55
N GLN A 151 18.44 11.25 -6.65
CA GLN A 151 18.60 9.88 -7.14
C GLN A 151 18.71 9.87 -8.66
N ASN A 152 19.63 9.08 -9.20
CA ASN A 152 19.76 8.88 -10.64
C ASN A 152 19.14 7.54 -11.02
N LEU A 153 18.15 7.57 -11.90
CA LEU A 153 17.56 6.39 -12.50
C LEU A 153 18.40 5.92 -13.69
N LEU A 154 18.95 4.70 -13.60
CA LEU A 154 19.86 4.12 -14.59
C LEU A 154 19.28 2.82 -15.17
N LYS A 155 19.53 2.56 -16.46
CA LYS A 155 19.18 1.27 -17.09
C LYS A 155 20.10 0.14 -16.65
N HIS A 156 21.37 0.47 -16.43
CA HIS A 156 22.43 -0.48 -16.07
C HIS A 156 23.26 0.10 -14.93
N ALA A 157 23.44 -0.70 -13.88
CA ALA A 157 24.34 -0.49 -12.77
C ALA A 157 24.49 -1.83 -12.01
N ASP A 158 25.35 -1.87 -11.02
CA ASP A 158 25.46 -3.00 -10.08
C ASP A 158 24.78 -2.63 -8.75
N PRO A 159 24.08 -3.57 -8.10
CA PRO A 159 23.54 -3.33 -6.77
C PRO A 159 24.65 -3.14 -5.75
N SER A 160 24.42 -2.28 -4.76
CA SER A 160 25.44 -2.02 -3.73
C SER A 160 25.69 -3.19 -2.80
N MET A 161 24.71 -4.06 -2.61
CA MET A 161 24.79 -5.25 -1.76
C MET A 161 24.05 -6.38 -2.45
N ASN A 162 24.68 -7.53 -2.64
CA ASN A 162 24.02 -8.69 -3.22
C ASN A 162 23.11 -9.38 -2.19
N LEU A 163 21.90 -9.73 -2.61
CA LEU A 163 20.96 -10.52 -1.83
C LEU A 163 21.10 -11.99 -2.20
N ALA A 164 21.11 -12.87 -1.19
CA ALA A 164 21.10 -14.30 -1.40
C ALA A 164 19.83 -14.75 -2.16
N GLU A 165 19.93 -15.79 -2.99
CA GLU A 165 18.83 -16.25 -3.87
C GLU A 165 17.55 -16.61 -3.12
N GLN A 166 17.69 -17.18 -1.92
CA GLN A 166 16.57 -17.52 -1.04
C GLN A 166 15.91 -16.31 -0.38
N HIS A 167 16.52 -15.13 -0.42
CA HIS A 167 15.99 -13.94 0.24
C HIS A 167 14.81 -13.39 -0.56
N TRP A 168 13.70 -13.08 0.12
CA TRP A 168 12.45 -12.62 -0.50
C TRP A 168 12.52 -11.30 -1.29
N LEU A 169 13.63 -10.55 -1.20
CA LEU A 169 13.91 -9.35 -1.99
C LEU A 169 14.73 -9.63 -3.26
N HIS A 170 15.30 -10.83 -3.41
CA HIS A 170 16.22 -11.15 -4.51
C HIS A 170 15.57 -10.97 -5.88
N HIS A 171 14.27 -11.28 -6.04
CA HIS A 171 13.57 -11.08 -7.31
C HIS A 171 13.44 -9.61 -7.71
N LEU A 172 13.47 -8.67 -6.74
CA LEU A 172 13.41 -7.23 -7.03
C LEU A 172 14.75 -6.72 -7.56
N GLN A 173 15.86 -7.18 -6.96
CA GLN A 173 17.22 -6.82 -7.38
C GLN A 173 17.54 -7.33 -8.80
N ASN A 174 16.92 -8.43 -9.20
CA ASN A 174 17.06 -9.05 -10.53
C ASN A 174 15.93 -8.69 -11.51
N SER A 175 15.10 -7.72 -11.17
CA SER A 175 14.00 -7.28 -12.03
C SER A 175 14.46 -6.41 -13.20
N GLU A 176 13.55 -6.10 -14.11
CA GLU A 176 13.77 -5.18 -15.23
C GLU A 176 13.62 -3.68 -14.87
N ARG A 177 13.41 -3.34 -13.59
CA ARG A 177 13.22 -1.96 -13.12
C ARG A 177 14.50 -1.14 -13.17
N LEU A 178 14.37 0.18 -13.30
CA LEU A 178 15.52 1.08 -13.30
C LEU A 178 16.25 1.03 -11.96
N PHE A 179 17.58 1.15 -12.01
CA PHE A 179 18.39 1.32 -10.81
C PHE A 179 18.22 2.73 -10.28
N VAL A 180 17.90 2.85 -9.00
CA VAL A 180 17.91 4.06 -8.19
C VAL A 180 19.30 4.20 -7.57
N LYS A 181 20.13 5.05 -8.17
CA LYS A 181 21.49 5.37 -7.68
C LYS A 181 21.47 6.65 -6.87
N GLY A 182 21.63 6.51 -5.55
CA GLY A 182 21.91 7.61 -4.64
C GLY A 182 23.41 7.94 -4.59
N LEU A 183 23.83 8.57 -3.48
CA LEU A 183 25.23 8.95 -3.27
C LEU A 183 26.15 7.74 -3.06
N ASP A 184 25.72 6.83 -2.19
CA ASP A 184 26.50 5.69 -1.70
C ASP A 184 25.88 4.34 -2.07
N LYS A 185 24.60 4.32 -2.41
CA LYS A 185 23.83 3.10 -2.66
C LYS A 185 23.15 3.10 -4.03
N THR A 186 23.05 1.92 -4.61
CA THR A 186 22.38 1.63 -5.88
C THR A 186 21.55 0.38 -5.72
N GLU A 187 20.26 0.46 -6.09
CA GLU A 187 19.33 -0.66 -6.01
C GLU A 187 18.23 -0.52 -7.07
N ARG A 188 17.51 -1.58 -7.45
CA ARG A 188 16.37 -1.49 -8.39
C ARG A 188 15.05 -1.01 -7.79
N PHE A 189 15.05 -0.78 -6.48
CA PHE A 189 13.86 -0.43 -5.72
C PHE A 189 14.20 0.51 -4.56
N ILE A 190 13.18 1.23 -4.11
CA ILE A 190 13.16 1.87 -2.80
C ILE A 190 12.21 1.06 -1.91
N LEU A 191 12.67 0.67 -0.73
CA LEU A 191 11.94 -0.06 0.29
C LEU A 191 11.79 0.83 1.52
N TYR A 192 10.63 0.81 2.16
CA TYR A 192 10.42 1.52 3.42
C TYR A 192 9.44 0.77 4.32
N ASP A 193 9.74 0.79 5.61
CA ASP A 193 8.88 0.24 6.65
C ASP A 193 8.27 1.38 7.44
N VAL A 194 6.95 1.44 7.40
CA VAL A 194 6.17 2.50 8.04
C VAL A 194 5.13 1.91 8.97
N GLU A 195 5.08 2.45 10.18
CA GLU A 195 4.02 2.22 11.14
C GLU A 195 3.10 3.45 11.14
N LEU A 196 1.86 3.32 10.67
CA LEU A 196 0.91 4.43 10.54
C LEU A 196 -0.15 4.37 11.63
N ASN A 197 -0.46 5.52 12.24
CA ASN A 197 -1.56 5.64 13.20
C ASN A 197 -2.90 5.69 12.46
N HIS A 198 -3.32 4.55 11.94
CA HIS A 198 -4.60 4.34 11.28
C HIS A 198 -5.28 3.08 11.84
N VAL A 199 -6.56 3.22 12.20
CA VAL A 199 -7.38 2.13 12.73
C VAL A 199 -8.51 1.85 11.75
N PRO A 200 -8.44 0.75 10.99
CA PRO A 200 -9.57 0.29 10.20
C PRO A 200 -10.79 0.08 11.11
N ARG A 201 -11.95 0.56 10.70
CA ARG A 201 -13.21 0.41 11.46
C ARG A 201 -14.13 -0.53 10.72
N ILE A 202 -13.67 -1.77 10.61
CA ILE A 202 -14.30 -2.85 9.86
C ILE A 202 -14.72 -3.91 10.87
N VAL A 203 -15.98 -4.36 10.79
CA VAL A 203 -16.49 -5.46 11.59
C VAL A 203 -16.92 -6.58 10.65
N LEU A 204 -16.42 -7.80 10.91
CA LEU A 204 -16.87 -9.01 10.25
C LEU A 204 -17.86 -9.74 11.16
N SER A 205 -18.96 -10.19 10.57
CA SER A 205 -20.00 -10.96 11.22
C SER A 205 -20.47 -12.07 10.28
N GLN A 206 -21.24 -13.03 10.80
CA GLN A 206 -21.89 -14.05 9.99
C GLN A 206 -23.41 -13.82 10.03
N SER A 207 -24.01 -13.87 8.84
CA SER A 207 -25.47 -13.88 8.69
C SER A 207 -26.06 -15.22 9.09
N LYS A 208 -27.38 -15.27 9.30
CA LYS A 208 -28.12 -16.52 9.56
C LYS A 208 -27.94 -17.57 8.44
N ASP A 209 -27.68 -17.10 7.21
CA ASP A 209 -27.47 -17.93 6.03
C ASP A 209 -26.03 -18.47 5.93
N GLY A 210 -25.18 -18.24 6.93
CA GLY A 210 -23.78 -18.67 6.96
C GLY A 210 -22.82 -17.82 6.10
N MET A 211 -23.32 -16.82 5.37
CA MET A 211 -22.50 -15.87 4.62
C MET A 211 -21.88 -14.82 5.54
N PHE A 212 -20.68 -14.37 5.19
CA PHE A 212 -20.04 -13.24 5.86
C PHE A 212 -20.75 -11.93 5.58
N GLN A 213 -20.72 -11.05 6.58
CA GLN A 213 -21.22 -9.68 6.51
C GLN A 213 -20.16 -8.72 7.02
N ILE A 214 -19.85 -7.71 6.23
CA ILE A 214 -18.90 -6.66 6.59
C ILE A 214 -19.63 -5.34 6.84
N GLN A 215 -19.29 -4.69 7.94
CA GLN A 215 -19.68 -3.31 8.24
C GLN A 215 -18.45 -2.41 8.17
N ASN A 216 -18.41 -1.51 7.18
CA ASN A 216 -17.38 -0.49 7.06
C ASN A 216 -17.85 0.83 7.67
N SER A 217 -17.35 1.16 8.87
CA SER A 217 -17.69 2.41 9.57
C SER A 217 -16.80 3.60 9.16
N GLN A 218 -15.90 3.41 8.20
CA GLN A 218 -15.03 4.47 7.69
C GLN A 218 -15.77 5.31 6.65
N ALA A 219 -15.30 6.54 6.42
CA ALA A 219 -15.89 7.41 5.39
C ALA A 219 -15.50 7.00 3.96
N VAL A 220 -14.46 6.19 3.82
CA VAL A 220 -13.86 5.80 2.54
C VAL A 220 -14.26 4.37 2.17
N PRO A 221 -14.43 4.07 0.87
CA PRO A 221 -14.74 2.73 0.43
C PRO A 221 -13.54 1.79 0.62
N LEU A 222 -13.83 0.50 0.69
CA LEU A 222 -12.85 -0.59 0.57
C LEU A 222 -12.98 -1.18 -0.82
N GLN A 223 -11.87 -1.45 -1.50
CA GLN A 223 -11.83 -2.04 -2.84
C GLN A 223 -11.30 -3.48 -2.79
N HIS A 224 -11.71 -4.30 -3.75
CA HIS A 224 -11.26 -5.69 -3.92
C HIS A 224 -11.27 -6.52 -2.62
N VAL A 225 -12.34 -6.42 -1.84
CA VAL A 225 -12.42 -7.05 -0.52
C VAL A 225 -12.54 -8.55 -0.67
N THR A 226 -11.67 -9.27 0.02
CA THR A 226 -11.59 -10.72 -0.03
C THR A 226 -11.43 -11.28 1.39
N ILE A 227 -12.21 -12.29 1.73
CA ILE A 227 -12.15 -13.02 3.00
C ILE A 227 -11.56 -14.39 2.72
N PHE A 228 -10.47 -14.72 3.42
CA PHE A 228 -9.88 -16.05 3.39
C PHE A 228 -10.31 -16.79 4.65
N GLN A 229 -11.17 -17.79 4.50
CA GLN A 229 -11.64 -18.63 5.61
C GLN A 229 -10.95 -19.99 5.53
N PRO A 230 -10.15 -20.42 6.52
CA PRO A 230 -9.60 -21.77 6.52
C PRO A 230 -10.72 -22.81 6.54
N SER A 231 -10.56 -23.84 5.71
CA SER A 231 -11.48 -24.98 5.65
C SER A 231 -11.09 -26.03 6.70
N VAL A 232 -12.07 -26.54 7.44
CA VAL A 232 -11.86 -27.57 8.48
C VAL A 232 -11.76 -28.97 7.85
N GLU A 233 -12.38 -29.18 6.68
CA GLU A 233 -12.57 -30.51 6.07
C GLU A 233 -11.50 -30.89 5.05
N LYS A 234 -10.80 -29.91 4.48
CA LYS A 234 -9.78 -30.09 3.43
C LYS A 234 -8.70 -29.06 3.61
N GLU A 235 -7.44 -29.42 3.35
CA GLU A 235 -6.36 -28.44 3.28
C GLU A 235 -6.68 -27.39 2.20
N GLY A 236 -6.94 -26.16 2.62
CA GLY A 236 -7.32 -25.06 1.73
C GLY A 236 -8.17 -23.99 2.42
N TRP A 237 -8.61 -23.02 1.63
CA TRP A 237 -9.39 -21.88 2.10
C TRP A 237 -10.64 -21.69 1.24
N LYS A 238 -11.75 -21.37 1.91
CA LYS A 238 -12.95 -20.85 1.24
C LYS A 238 -12.75 -19.35 0.98
N LEU A 239 -13.12 -18.94 -0.22
CA LEU A 239 -12.94 -17.58 -0.71
C LEU A 239 -14.29 -16.87 -0.76
N ALA A 240 -14.43 -15.75 -0.06
CA ALA A 240 -15.56 -14.84 -0.27
C ALA A 240 -15.04 -13.48 -0.74
N SER A 241 -15.63 -12.93 -1.80
CA SER A 241 -15.10 -11.74 -2.46
C SER A 241 -16.19 -10.78 -2.88
N ILE A 242 -15.93 -9.49 -2.73
CA ILE A 242 -16.78 -8.42 -3.26
C ILE A 242 -15.88 -7.27 -3.76
N GLU A 243 -16.27 -6.67 -4.87
CA GLU A 243 -15.42 -5.68 -5.54
C GLU A 243 -15.31 -4.37 -4.76
N GLN A 244 -16.38 -3.94 -4.10
CA GLN A 244 -16.36 -2.71 -3.32
C GLN A 244 -17.31 -2.79 -2.12
N ILE A 245 -16.86 -2.25 -0.99
CA ILE A 245 -17.69 -1.99 0.19
C ILE A 245 -17.72 -0.48 0.44
N PRO A 246 -18.87 0.20 0.27
CA PRO A 246 -18.97 1.64 0.45
C PRO A 246 -18.63 2.07 1.89
N GLY A 247 -18.08 3.27 2.00
CA GLY A 247 -17.93 3.96 3.29
C GLY A 247 -19.22 4.65 3.74
N VAL A 248 -19.27 5.04 5.01
CA VAL A 248 -20.35 5.84 5.59
C VAL A 248 -20.29 7.26 5.01
N LYS A 249 -21.27 7.62 4.19
CA LYS A 249 -21.46 9.00 3.72
C LYS A 249 -21.61 9.90 4.95
N LYS A 250 -20.69 10.85 5.14
CA LYS A 250 -20.97 12.00 6.01
C LYS A 250 -21.97 12.85 5.25
N GLU A 251 -23.20 12.97 5.75
CA GLU A 251 -24.06 14.09 5.37
C GLU A 251 -23.24 15.36 5.58
N LYS A 252 -22.94 16.07 4.48
CA LYS A 252 -22.51 17.45 4.58
C LYS A 252 -23.69 18.17 5.22
N LYS A 253 -23.55 18.62 6.47
CA LYS A 253 -24.41 19.70 6.96
C LYS A 253 -24.15 20.86 5.99
N ASN A 254 -25.12 21.12 5.11
CA ASN A 254 -25.11 22.37 4.35
C ASN A 254 -25.00 23.51 5.38
N PRO A 255 -24.07 24.46 5.22
CA PRO A 255 -24.21 25.72 5.91
C PRO A 255 -25.56 26.31 5.49
N ASP A 256 -26.36 26.69 6.48
CA ASP A 256 -27.72 27.20 6.31
C ASP A 256 -27.84 28.15 5.11
N ILE A 257 -28.54 27.69 4.06
CA ILE A 257 -29.17 28.60 3.11
C ILE A 257 -30.35 29.20 3.88
N LYS A 258 -30.11 30.32 4.57
CA LYS A 258 -31.21 31.19 5.01
C LYS A 258 -31.83 31.80 3.76
N SER A 259 -33.05 31.34 3.48
CA SER A 259 -33.97 31.86 2.48
C SER A 259 -34.09 33.39 2.55
N ASN A 260 -33.94 34.02 1.39
CA ASN A 260 -34.31 35.40 1.14
C ASN A 260 -35.78 35.66 1.54
N LYS A 261 -35.99 36.53 2.53
CA LYS A 261 -37.17 37.38 2.63
C LYS A 261 -36.69 38.82 2.67
N ALA A 262 -37.11 39.59 1.67
CA ALA A 262 -36.76 40.99 1.48
C ALA A 262 -37.23 41.84 2.67
N VAL A 263 -36.30 42.57 3.29
CA VAL A 263 -36.58 43.76 4.11
C VAL A 263 -35.53 44.83 3.74
N LYS A 264 -36.04 46.05 3.52
CA LYS A 264 -35.41 47.25 2.96
C LYS A 264 -34.06 47.66 3.57
N PRO A 265 -33.18 48.36 2.82
CA PRO A 265 -31.85 48.74 3.29
C PRO A 265 -31.93 49.83 4.36
N LYS A 266 -31.38 49.56 5.55
CA LYS A 266 -30.92 50.62 6.47
C LYS A 266 -29.45 50.89 6.18
N VAL A 267 -29.16 52.11 5.74
CA VAL A 267 -27.82 52.69 5.66
C VAL A 267 -27.22 52.63 7.06
N VAL A 268 -26.09 51.93 7.23
CA VAL A 268 -25.34 51.90 8.49
C VAL A 268 -24.07 52.74 8.29
N ASP A 269 -24.02 53.86 9.00
CA ASP A 269 -22.87 54.76 9.09
C ASP A 269 -21.74 54.10 9.89
N PRO A 270 -20.52 53.95 9.33
CA PRO A 270 -19.39 53.28 9.99
C PRO A 270 -18.77 54.07 11.17
N LEU A 271 -19.31 55.23 11.55
CA LEU A 271 -18.73 56.10 12.59
C LEU A 271 -19.59 56.30 13.85
N SER A 272 -20.51 55.40 14.18
CA SER A 272 -21.24 55.48 15.46
C SER A 272 -20.35 55.12 16.68
N GLU A 273 -20.43 55.96 17.73
CA GLU A 273 -19.63 55.84 18.97
C GLU A 273 -19.73 54.48 19.69
N GLU A 274 -20.78 53.72 19.42
CA GLU A 274 -21.06 52.44 20.07
C GLU A 274 -20.11 51.32 19.60
N ASN A 275 -19.66 51.37 18.35
CA ASN A 275 -18.66 50.45 17.79
C ASN A 275 -17.21 50.79 18.20
N LEU A 276 -16.95 52.06 18.57
CA LEU A 276 -15.65 52.49 19.09
C LEU A 276 -15.46 52.06 20.55
N LYS A 277 -16.54 52.09 21.37
CA LYS A 277 -16.51 51.68 22.78
C LYS A 277 -16.35 50.17 22.97
N THR A 278 -16.89 49.35 22.07
CA THR A 278 -16.74 47.88 22.07
C THR A 278 -15.34 47.45 21.63
N LYS A 279 -14.81 48.01 20.55
CA LYS A 279 -13.42 47.74 20.11
C LYS A 279 -12.37 48.23 21.13
N ALA A 280 -12.62 49.33 21.83
CA ALA A 280 -11.74 49.82 22.89
C ALA A 280 -11.72 48.89 24.13
N LYS A 281 -12.87 48.32 24.52
CA LYS A 281 -12.94 47.34 25.63
C LYS A 281 -12.21 46.04 25.29
N GLU A 282 -12.36 45.53 24.08
CA GLU A 282 -11.73 44.30 23.64
C GLU A 282 -10.20 44.44 23.53
N LYS A 283 -9.72 45.60 23.05
CA LYS A 283 -8.28 45.91 23.00
C LYS A 283 -7.66 46.07 24.40
N LYS A 284 -8.40 46.66 25.36
CA LYS A 284 -7.96 46.80 26.76
C LYS A 284 -7.95 45.46 27.51
N ALA A 285 -8.91 44.57 27.24
CA ALA A 285 -8.94 43.22 27.79
C ALA A 285 -7.76 42.37 27.30
N ASN A 286 -7.41 42.46 26.01
CA ASN A 286 -6.26 41.76 25.44
C ASN A 286 -4.92 42.30 25.97
N GLN A 287 -4.80 43.61 26.18
CA GLN A 287 -3.62 44.20 26.83
C GLN A 287 -3.47 43.76 28.29
N LEU A 288 -4.56 43.72 29.07
CA LEU A 288 -4.54 43.24 30.45
C LEU A 288 -4.21 41.75 30.54
N ALA A 289 -4.68 40.93 29.60
CA ALA A 289 -4.32 39.53 29.51
C ALA A 289 -2.84 39.31 29.19
N ALA A 290 -2.27 40.13 28.28
CA ALA A 290 -0.85 40.10 27.94
C ALA A 290 0.04 40.51 29.13
N ILE A 291 -0.32 41.59 29.82
CA ILE A 291 0.39 42.04 31.04
C ILE A 291 0.28 40.99 32.15
N GLY A 292 -0.89 40.37 32.32
CA GLY A 292 -1.08 39.27 33.28
C GLY A 292 -0.23 38.04 32.96
N GLY A 293 0.03 37.75 31.68
CA GLY A 293 0.96 36.70 31.25
C GLY A 293 2.41 37.06 31.56
N GLN A 294 2.82 38.30 31.29
CA GLN A 294 4.18 38.79 31.55
C GLN A 294 4.50 38.85 33.06
N LEU A 295 3.56 39.30 33.89
CA LEU A 295 3.75 39.35 35.34
C LEU A 295 3.80 37.96 35.98
N ARG A 296 3.16 36.95 35.40
CA ARG A 296 3.31 35.54 35.81
C ARG A 296 4.66 34.96 35.40
N ALA A 297 5.16 35.30 34.21
CA ALA A 297 6.48 34.87 33.75
C ALA A 297 7.62 35.48 34.59
N LEU A 298 7.40 36.67 35.15
CA LEU A 298 8.33 37.36 36.06
C LEU A 298 8.15 36.97 37.54
N GLY A 299 7.29 36.00 37.86
CA GLY A 299 7.10 35.51 39.23
C GLY A 299 6.36 36.47 40.17
N ALA A 300 5.81 37.58 39.67
CA ALA A 300 5.12 38.59 40.46
C ALA A 300 3.63 38.26 40.73
N LEU A 301 3.11 37.14 40.19
CA LEU A 301 1.75 36.65 40.42
C LEU A 301 1.73 35.12 40.63
N PRO A 302 1.00 34.61 41.65
CA PRO A 302 0.95 33.17 41.94
C PRO A 302 0.18 32.38 40.87
N ALA A 303 0.63 31.14 40.61
CA ALA A 303 -0.05 30.22 39.71
C ALA A 303 -1.34 29.68 40.37
N LEU A 304 -2.47 29.78 39.67
CA LEU A 304 -3.77 29.27 40.15
C LEU A 304 -3.75 27.74 40.24
N ALA A 305 -3.87 27.22 41.47
CA ALA A 305 -4.02 25.79 41.75
C ALA A 305 -5.40 25.28 41.29
N LYS A 306 -5.42 24.11 40.63
CA LYS A 306 -6.65 23.39 40.30
C LYS A 306 -7.25 22.75 41.56
N PRO A 307 -8.54 22.95 41.89
CA PRO A 307 -9.15 22.23 42.99
C PRO A 307 -9.57 20.81 42.58
N LYS A 308 -9.31 19.87 43.48
CA LYS A 308 -9.74 18.47 43.47
C LYS A 308 -10.85 18.34 44.53
N ALA A 309 -12.03 17.85 44.15
CA ALA A 309 -13.00 17.27 45.10
C ALA A 309 -13.92 16.27 44.38
N LYS A 310 -14.11 15.09 44.98
CA LYS A 310 -15.05 14.04 44.60
C LYS A 310 -16.44 14.35 45.20
N SER A 311 -17.53 14.07 44.48
CA SER A 311 -18.42 12.91 44.76
C SER A 311 -19.76 13.01 43.99
N SER A 312 -20.14 11.85 43.46
CA SER A 312 -21.47 11.35 43.07
C SER A 312 -22.55 12.33 42.60
N ASP A 313 -22.86 12.27 41.30
CA ASP A 313 -24.24 11.97 40.92
C ASP A 313 -24.34 11.14 39.64
N LYS A 314 -25.27 10.17 39.64
CA LYS A 314 -25.49 9.17 38.60
C LYS A 314 -26.04 9.84 37.33
N SER A 315 -25.19 10.07 36.32
CA SER A 315 -25.67 10.19 34.94
C SER A 315 -25.52 8.85 34.23
N LYS A 316 -26.65 8.22 33.88
CA LYS A 316 -26.70 7.11 32.93
C LYS A 316 -26.05 7.60 31.64
N ALA A 317 -24.84 7.11 31.36
CA ALA A 317 -24.22 7.28 30.06
C ALA A 317 -25.15 6.69 29.00
N LYS A 318 -25.77 7.55 28.20
CA LYS A 318 -26.38 7.13 26.94
C LYS A 318 -25.28 6.42 26.15
N ALA A 319 -25.54 5.17 25.80
CA ALA A 319 -24.73 4.41 24.86
C ALA A 319 -24.43 5.30 23.63
N PRO A 320 -23.20 5.26 23.08
CA PRO A 320 -22.90 6.01 21.89
C PRO A 320 -23.87 5.55 20.80
N VAL A 321 -24.66 6.48 20.28
CA VAL A 321 -25.61 6.25 19.19
C VAL A 321 -24.81 5.63 18.04
N THR A 322 -24.95 4.32 17.86
CA THR A 322 -24.47 3.60 16.70
C THR A 322 -25.21 4.19 15.50
N LYS A 323 -24.50 4.95 14.67
CA LYS A 323 -24.94 5.12 13.28
C LYS A 323 -25.11 3.70 12.73
N ASN A 324 -26.31 3.35 12.29
CA ASN A 324 -26.58 2.05 11.68
C ASN A 324 -25.76 1.94 10.39
N VAL A 325 -24.54 1.41 10.50
CA VAL A 325 -23.69 1.10 9.34
C VAL A 325 -24.25 -0.17 8.71
N PRO A 326 -24.59 -0.15 7.40
CA PRO A 326 -25.18 -1.30 6.74
C PRO A 326 -24.20 -2.48 6.75
N ALA A 327 -24.70 -3.66 7.10
CA ALA A 327 -23.97 -4.91 7.01
C ALA A 327 -24.13 -5.48 5.59
N ILE A 328 -23.04 -5.50 4.83
CA ILE A 328 -23.03 -5.93 3.42
C ILE A 328 -22.62 -7.39 3.36
N LYS A 329 -23.47 -8.23 2.76
CA LYS A 329 -23.18 -9.65 2.55
C LYS A 329 -22.05 -9.81 1.52
N VAL A 330 -21.06 -10.64 1.84
CA VAL A 330 -19.95 -10.98 0.94
C VAL A 330 -20.18 -12.40 0.44
N PRO A 331 -20.43 -12.60 -0.86
CA PRO A 331 -20.70 -13.93 -1.40
C PRO A 331 -19.42 -14.76 -1.47
N TYR A 332 -19.55 -16.07 -1.25
CA TYR A 332 -18.49 -17.02 -1.58
C TYR A 332 -18.30 -17.07 -3.10
N SER A 333 -17.06 -16.97 -3.56
CA SER A 333 -16.72 -17.08 -4.98
C SER A 333 -16.96 -18.50 -5.48
N GLU A 334 -16.66 -19.48 -4.63
CA GLU A 334 -16.92 -20.90 -4.85
C GLU A 334 -17.34 -21.55 -3.53
N ASN A 335 -18.22 -22.55 -3.58
CA ASN A 335 -18.65 -23.29 -2.39
C ASN A 335 -17.61 -24.31 -1.89
N THR A 336 -16.50 -24.47 -2.61
CA THR A 336 -15.47 -25.48 -2.36
C THR A 336 -14.20 -24.84 -1.78
N SER A 337 -13.48 -25.59 -0.95
CA SER A 337 -12.15 -25.21 -0.47
C SER A 337 -11.16 -25.15 -1.63
N LEU A 338 -10.41 -24.06 -1.74
CA LEU A 338 -9.40 -23.83 -2.77
C LEU A 338 -7.98 -23.95 -2.21
N PRO A 339 -7.03 -24.51 -2.97
CA PRO A 339 -5.61 -24.42 -2.67
C PRO A 339 -5.12 -22.96 -2.64
N GLN A 340 -4.07 -22.70 -1.87
CA GLN A 340 -3.46 -21.37 -1.72
C GLN A 340 -3.09 -20.73 -3.06
N GLU A 341 -2.48 -21.49 -3.97
CA GLU A 341 -1.97 -21.00 -5.25
C GLU A 341 -3.11 -20.53 -6.19
N ASN A 342 -4.28 -21.16 -6.11
CA ASN A 342 -5.46 -20.75 -6.88
C ASN A 342 -5.97 -19.38 -6.42
N ILE A 343 -5.98 -19.13 -5.11
CA ILE A 343 -6.38 -17.85 -4.53
C ILE A 343 -5.36 -16.76 -4.87
N LEU A 344 -4.06 -17.07 -4.80
CA LEU A 344 -2.99 -16.16 -5.22
C LEU A 344 -3.11 -15.80 -6.70
N SER A 345 -3.51 -16.73 -7.57
CA SER A 345 -3.75 -16.47 -8.99
C SER A 345 -4.91 -15.49 -9.23
N VAL A 346 -5.94 -15.49 -8.38
CA VAL A 346 -7.02 -14.48 -8.42
C VAL A 346 -6.47 -13.10 -8.08
N TRP A 347 -5.63 -13.00 -7.04
CA TRP A 347 -4.97 -11.75 -6.67
C TRP A 347 -3.97 -11.27 -7.72
N GLU A 348 -3.23 -12.17 -8.37
CA GLU A 348 -2.32 -11.83 -9.45
C GLU A 348 -3.03 -11.06 -10.57
N LYS A 349 -4.21 -11.54 -10.99
CA LYS A 349 -5.05 -10.88 -12.00
C LYS A 349 -5.47 -9.48 -11.54
N LYS A 350 -5.98 -9.37 -10.30
CA LYS A 350 -6.39 -8.08 -9.71
C LYS A 350 -5.24 -7.07 -9.65
N LEU A 351 -4.06 -7.51 -9.18
CA LEU A 351 -2.89 -6.65 -9.07
C LEU A 351 -2.39 -6.18 -10.44
N LYS A 352 -2.51 -7.02 -11.47
CA LYS A 352 -2.22 -6.64 -12.86
C LYS A 352 -3.21 -5.60 -13.39
N GLU A 353 -4.50 -5.74 -13.09
CA GLU A 353 -5.54 -4.76 -13.44
C GLU A 353 -5.30 -3.40 -12.76
N LEU A 354 -4.76 -3.42 -11.54
CA LEU A 354 -4.30 -2.21 -10.82
C LEU A 354 -3.04 -1.57 -11.41
N GLY A 355 -2.48 -2.14 -12.49
CA GLY A 355 -1.32 -1.57 -13.20
C GLY A 355 0.03 -1.91 -12.58
N LEU A 356 0.09 -2.87 -11.65
CA LEU A 356 1.36 -3.38 -11.14
C LEU A 356 2.05 -4.25 -12.18
N GLY A 357 3.38 -4.24 -12.18
CA GLY A 357 4.18 -5.13 -13.00
C GLY A 357 4.63 -6.37 -12.22
N LYS A 358 5.28 -7.30 -12.92
CA LYS A 358 5.68 -8.59 -12.38
C LYS A 358 6.47 -8.50 -11.05
N PRO A 359 7.49 -7.64 -10.89
CA PRO A 359 8.26 -7.54 -9.65
C PRO A 359 7.41 -7.13 -8.44
N GLU A 360 6.50 -6.17 -8.63
CA GLU A 360 5.62 -5.68 -7.57
C GLU A 360 4.54 -6.71 -7.23
N ILE A 361 3.97 -7.38 -8.24
CA ILE A 361 3.00 -8.47 -8.07
C ILE A 361 3.64 -9.61 -7.27
N THR A 362 4.81 -10.10 -7.67
CA THR A 362 5.54 -11.14 -6.92
C THR A 362 5.79 -10.73 -5.47
N HIS A 363 6.19 -9.47 -5.24
CA HIS A 363 6.40 -8.94 -3.90
C HIS A 363 5.13 -9.02 -3.03
N VAL A 364 4.00 -8.53 -3.56
CA VAL A 364 2.71 -8.59 -2.85
C VAL A 364 2.27 -10.04 -2.60
N LEU A 365 2.32 -10.90 -3.62
CA LEU A 365 1.86 -12.29 -3.49
C LEU A 365 2.69 -13.07 -2.46
N ASN A 366 4.00 -12.83 -2.39
CA ASN A 366 4.86 -13.41 -1.36
C ASN A 366 4.43 -12.98 0.06
N ILE A 367 4.06 -11.71 0.24
CA ILE A 367 3.57 -11.20 1.52
C ILE A 367 2.18 -11.78 1.85
N LEU A 368 1.27 -11.84 0.88
CA LEU A 368 -0.05 -12.46 1.07
C LEU A 368 0.11 -13.94 1.45
N LYS A 369 0.97 -14.68 0.74
CA LYS A 369 1.28 -16.09 1.01
C LYS A 369 1.71 -16.31 2.45
N GLN A 370 2.54 -15.42 2.97
CA GLN A 370 3.06 -15.50 4.33
C GLN A 370 2.03 -15.09 5.41
N HIS A 371 1.28 -14.00 5.19
CA HIS A 371 0.55 -13.33 6.27
C HIS A 371 -0.97 -13.47 6.21
N ALA A 372 -1.55 -13.74 5.03
CA ALA A 372 -2.99 -13.74 4.86
C ALA A 372 -3.64 -15.13 5.09
N PHE A 373 -2.90 -16.22 4.86
CA PHE A 373 -3.43 -17.59 4.89
C PHE A 373 -3.31 -18.24 6.27
N ARG A 374 -4.08 -17.73 7.23
CA ARG A 374 -4.13 -18.32 8.57
C ARG A 374 -4.89 -19.65 8.54
N LYS A 375 -4.38 -20.64 9.29
CA LYS A 375 -4.99 -21.97 9.42
C LYS A 375 -6.09 -22.01 10.47
N ASP A 376 -6.03 -21.08 11.43
CA ASP A 376 -6.90 -21.08 12.58
C ASP A 376 -8.09 -20.12 12.44
N GLN A 377 -7.96 -19.01 11.71
CA GLN A 377 -9.00 -17.98 11.64
C GLN A 377 -9.14 -17.32 10.27
N ALA A 378 -10.30 -16.72 10.04
CA ALA A 378 -10.55 -15.88 8.88
C ALA A 378 -9.65 -14.62 8.88
N THR A 379 -9.21 -14.22 7.70
CA THR A 379 -8.55 -12.93 7.45
C THR A 379 -9.29 -12.14 6.38
N ILE A 380 -9.21 -10.81 6.43
CA ILE A 380 -9.70 -9.94 5.35
C ILE A 380 -8.50 -9.33 4.65
N VAL A 381 -8.47 -9.41 3.32
CA VAL A 381 -7.54 -8.69 2.47
C VAL A 381 -8.33 -7.71 1.61
N TYR A 382 -7.92 -6.44 1.58
CA TYR A 382 -8.57 -5.42 0.77
C TYR A 382 -7.58 -4.37 0.27
N CYS A 383 -7.96 -3.66 -0.79
CA CYS A 383 -7.27 -2.47 -1.28
C CYS A 383 -7.87 -1.21 -0.65
N MET A 384 -7.00 -0.38 -0.09
CA MET A 384 -7.35 0.96 0.39
C MET A 384 -7.56 1.88 -0.81
N ASP A 385 -8.55 2.78 -0.68
CA ASP A 385 -8.80 3.83 -1.67
C ASP A 385 -7.56 4.70 -1.90
N GLU A 386 -7.18 4.93 -3.16
CA GLU A 386 -5.98 5.69 -3.55
C GLU A 386 -6.02 7.13 -3.03
N GLY A 387 -7.17 7.82 -3.16
CA GLY A 387 -7.32 9.18 -2.64
C GLY A 387 -7.23 9.26 -1.11
N TYR A 388 -7.61 8.19 -0.42
CA TYR A 388 -7.37 8.08 1.02
C TYR A 388 -5.90 7.82 1.36
N LEU A 389 -5.21 6.97 0.59
CA LEU A 389 -3.77 6.73 0.74
C LEU A 389 -2.98 8.03 0.55
N ASP A 390 -3.27 8.80 -0.49
CA ASP A 390 -2.67 10.11 -0.75
C ASP A 390 -2.86 11.10 0.40
N LYS A 391 -3.97 10.99 1.13
CA LYS A 391 -4.23 11.82 2.29
C LYS A 391 -3.44 11.40 3.53
N ILE A 392 -3.31 10.09 3.79
CA ILE A 392 -2.67 9.60 5.02
C ILE A 392 -1.17 9.37 4.87
N MET A 393 -0.70 9.20 3.65
CA MET A 393 0.70 8.96 3.31
C MET A 393 0.97 9.48 1.89
N PRO A 394 0.96 10.81 1.68
CA PRO A 394 1.30 11.39 0.39
C PRO A 394 2.71 10.99 -0.06
N ILE A 395 2.88 10.84 -1.37
CA ILE A 395 4.16 10.71 -2.04
C ILE A 395 4.33 11.91 -2.98
N GLU A 396 5.51 12.52 -2.96
CA GLU A 396 5.92 13.56 -3.90
C GLU A 396 7.17 13.08 -4.64
N ILE A 397 7.16 13.22 -5.96
CA ILE A 397 8.25 12.81 -6.84
C ILE A 397 8.58 13.98 -7.76
N THR A 398 9.84 14.39 -7.76
CA THR A 398 10.33 15.53 -8.54
C THR A 398 11.55 15.11 -9.36
N PRO A 399 11.60 15.34 -10.69
CA PRO A 399 10.51 15.86 -11.51
C PRO A 399 9.29 14.93 -11.51
N PHE A 400 8.11 15.50 -11.77
CA PHE A 400 6.87 14.73 -11.82
C PHE A 400 6.97 13.63 -12.89
N PRO A 401 6.69 12.37 -12.53
CA PRO A 401 6.66 11.28 -13.51
C PRO A 401 5.42 11.39 -14.39
N ASP A 402 5.47 10.77 -15.56
CA ASP A 402 4.32 10.71 -16.46
C ASP A 402 3.15 9.92 -15.87
N VAL A 403 3.46 8.89 -15.08
CA VAL A 403 2.47 8.03 -14.43
C VAL A 403 2.93 7.68 -13.02
N VAL A 404 2.06 7.92 -12.05
CA VAL A 404 2.17 7.34 -10.70
C VAL A 404 1.05 6.29 -10.54
N ARG A 405 1.39 5.13 -10.02
CA ARG A 405 0.44 4.09 -9.61
C ARG A 405 0.65 3.80 -8.13
N ARG A 406 -0.38 4.05 -7.31
CA ARG A 406 -0.31 3.77 -5.88
C ARG A 406 -1.31 2.69 -5.51
N VAL A 407 -0.82 1.63 -4.87
CA VAL A 407 -1.64 0.52 -4.41
C VAL A 407 -1.33 0.25 -2.94
N ALA A 408 -2.34 0.31 -2.08
CA ALA A 408 -2.22 -0.07 -0.68
C ALA A 408 -3.12 -1.25 -0.36
N ILE A 409 -2.50 -2.36 0.04
CA ILE A 409 -3.16 -3.61 0.41
C ILE A 409 -3.12 -3.75 1.91
N VAL A 410 -4.24 -4.09 2.51
CA VAL A 410 -4.35 -4.28 3.95
C VAL A 410 -4.76 -5.71 4.22
N ILE A 411 -3.95 -6.41 5.03
CA ILE A 411 -4.22 -7.72 5.61
C ILE A 411 -4.71 -7.49 7.04
N MET A 412 -5.99 -7.70 7.27
CA MET A 412 -6.63 -7.55 8.57
C MET A 412 -6.74 -8.90 9.28
N LEU A 413 -6.03 -9.02 10.39
CA LEU A 413 -5.99 -10.17 11.28
C LEU A 413 -7.01 -10.03 12.42
N ASP A 414 -7.26 -11.14 13.10
CA ASP A 414 -8.05 -11.18 14.35
C ASP A 414 -9.49 -10.68 14.19
N VAL A 415 -10.03 -10.75 12.98
CA VAL A 415 -11.34 -10.22 12.62
C VAL A 415 -12.43 -11.30 12.60
N ASP A 416 -12.03 -12.57 12.70
CA ASP A 416 -12.94 -13.71 12.66
C ASP A 416 -13.94 -13.67 13.84
N PRO A 417 -15.26 -13.68 13.58
CA PRO A 417 -16.26 -13.64 14.65
C PRO A 417 -16.18 -14.84 15.61
N ALA A 418 -15.66 -15.99 15.17
CA ALA A 418 -15.47 -17.17 16.01
C ALA A 418 -14.20 -17.11 16.88
N LEU A 419 -13.34 -16.10 16.72
CA LEU A 419 -12.09 -15.97 17.48
C LEU A 419 -12.36 -15.81 18.97
N GLN A 420 -13.36 -15.01 19.36
CA GLN A 420 -13.63 -14.74 20.78
C GLN A 420 -14.04 -15.99 21.54
N LYS A 421 -14.88 -16.83 20.93
CA LYS A 421 -15.27 -18.13 21.50
C LYS A 421 -14.07 -19.05 21.67
N ARG A 422 -13.12 -19.04 20.73
CA ARG A 422 -11.89 -19.84 20.82
C ARG A 422 -10.96 -19.34 21.90
N ILE A 423 -10.82 -18.02 22.06
CA ILE A 423 -10.07 -17.43 23.17
C ILE A 423 -10.66 -17.87 24.51
N ASP A 424 -11.99 -17.82 24.67
CA ASP A 424 -12.65 -18.28 25.89
C ASP A 424 -12.39 -19.78 26.15
N GLN A 425 -12.41 -20.62 25.12
CA GLN A 425 -12.06 -22.05 25.23
C GLN A 425 -10.60 -22.28 25.65
N LEU A 426 -9.65 -21.55 25.07
CA LEU A 426 -8.24 -21.62 25.45
C LEU A 426 -8.02 -21.17 26.89
N ILE A 427 -8.76 -20.15 27.35
CA ILE A 427 -8.69 -19.70 28.75
C ILE A 427 -9.17 -20.79 29.71
N VAL A 428 -10.21 -21.55 29.35
CA VAL A 428 -10.63 -22.72 30.15
C VAL A 428 -9.51 -23.77 30.16
N GLN A 429 -8.84 -24.01 29.03
CA GLN A 429 -7.73 -24.96 28.92
C GLN A 429 -6.47 -24.55 29.71
N LEU A 430 -6.34 -23.29 30.13
CA LEU A 430 -5.26 -22.89 31.05
C LEU A 430 -5.38 -23.58 32.42
N GLY A 431 -6.56 -24.07 32.81
CA GLY A 431 -6.79 -24.84 34.03
C GLY A 431 -6.87 -26.35 33.80
N ASP A 432 -6.49 -26.83 32.60
CA ASP A 432 -6.56 -28.27 32.30
C ASP A 432 -5.61 -29.06 33.20
N THR A 433 -5.97 -30.28 33.59
CA THR A 433 -5.10 -31.16 34.40
C THR A 433 -3.82 -31.56 33.65
N ASN A 434 -3.88 -31.67 32.31
CA ASN A 434 -2.75 -32.02 31.47
C ASN A 434 -1.87 -30.80 31.20
N TRP A 435 -0.59 -30.89 31.60
CA TRP A 435 0.40 -29.84 31.43
C TRP A 435 0.60 -29.42 29.96
N GLU A 436 0.62 -30.37 29.03
CA GLU A 436 0.83 -30.08 27.60
C GLU A 436 -0.30 -29.22 27.03
N GLN A 437 -1.55 -29.48 27.46
CA GLN A 437 -2.70 -28.69 27.03
C GLN A 437 -2.65 -27.27 27.57
N ARG A 438 -2.20 -27.09 28.83
CA ARG A 438 -2.00 -25.75 29.41
C ARG A 438 -0.95 -24.95 28.66
N GLU A 439 0.20 -25.55 28.38
CA GLU A 439 1.28 -24.88 27.63
C GLU A 439 0.86 -24.53 26.20
N ALA A 440 0.18 -25.46 25.52
CA ALA A 440 -0.33 -25.21 24.18
C ALA A 440 -1.36 -24.05 24.18
N ALA A 441 -2.27 -24.03 25.15
CA ALA A 441 -3.26 -22.97 25.29
C ALA A 441 -2.62 -21.62 25.61
N GLN A 442 -1.64 -21.60 26.52
CA GLN A 442 -0.88 -20.39 26.86
C GLN A 442 -0.15 -19.85 25.62
N LYS A 443 0.59 -20.69 24.90
CA LYS A 443 1.29 -20.29 23.69
C LYS A 443 0.33 -19.71 22.64
N LYS A 444 -0.83 -20.33 22.45
CA LYS A 444 -1.87 -19.83 21.52
C LYS A 444 -2.44 -18.48 21.94
N LEU A 445 -2.67 -18.27 23.22
CA LEU A 445 -3.13 -16.97 23.75
C LEU A 445 -2.07 -15.88 23.63
N GLU A 446 -0.78 -16.23 23.81
CA GLU A 446 0.35 -15.34 23.54
C GLU A 446 0.42 -14.96 22.04
N GLU A 447 0.21 -15.92 21.14
CA GLU A 447 0.14 -15.69 19.68
C GLU A 447 -1.04 -14.77 19.29
N TYR A 448 -2.19 -14.85 19.97
CA TYR A 448 -3.32 -13.93 19.74
C TYR A 448 -3.09 -12.52 20.29
N GLY A 449 -2.19 -12.37 21.26
CA GLY A 449 -1.76 -11.08 21.79
C GLY A 449 -2.90 -10.15 22.18
N LYS A 450 -2.97 -8.97 21.54
CA LYS A 450 -3.99 -7.95 21.84
C LYS A 450 -5.43 -8.43 21.63
N ALA A 451 -5.66 -9.42 20.77
CA ALA A 451 -6.99 -9.98 20.55
C ALA A 451 -7.55 -10.69 21.79
N ALA A 452 -6.69 -11.33 22.59
CA ALA A 452 -7.05 -12.05 23.80
C ALA A 452 -7.08 -11.18 25.08
N GLN A 453 -6.55 -9.95 25.00
CA GLN A 453 -6.31 -9.10 26.18
C GLN A 453 -7.55 -8.88 27.05
N ASN A 454 -8.70 -8.61 26.44
CA ASN A 454 -9.93 -8.31 27.19
C ASN A 454 -10.46 -9.54 27.94
N GLN A 455 -10.35 -10.73 27.36
CA GLN A 455 -10.79 -11.98 27.96
C GLN A 455 -9.82 -12.41 29.06
N LEU A 456 -8.51 -12.27 28.82
CA LEU A 456 -7.48 -12.51 29.84
C LEU A 456 -7.67 -11.58 31.06
N GLN A 457 -8.00 -10.31 30.85
CA GLN A 457 -8.33 -9.37 31.95
C GLN A 457 -9.57 -9.77 32.75
N LYS A 458 -10.50 -10.54 32.17
CA LYS A 458 -11.62 -11.13 32.91
C LYS A 458 -11.17 -12.40 33.64
N ALA A 459 -10.31 -13.19 33.01
CA ALA A 459 -9.81 -14.46 33.52
C ALA A 459 -8.97 -14.32 34.81
N ILE A 460 -8.36 -13.17 35.08
CA ILE A 460 -7.67 -12.92 36.37
C ILE A 460 -8.62 -12.94 37.59
N LYS A 461 -9.93 -12.96 37.37
CA LYS A 461 -10.96 -13.09 38.42
C LYS A 461 -11.58 -14.49 38.46
N ASN A 462 -10.97 -15.47 37.79
CA ASN A 462 -11.43 -16.85 37.81
C ASN A 462 -11.25 -17.45 39.21
N LYS A 463 -12.05 -18.48 39.53
CA LYS A 463 -11.93 -19.26 40.76
C LYS A 463 -10.70 -20.18 40.73
N ASP A 464 -10.30 -20.63 39.54
CA ASP A 464 -9.11 -21.45 39.35
C ASP A 464 -7.85 -20.58 39.38
N LEU A 465 -6.99 -20.84 40.38
CA LEU A 465 -5.75 -20.10 40.59
C LEU A 465 -4.72 -20.31 39.47
N GLU A 466 -4.72 -21.47 38.80
CA GLU A 466 -3.82 -21.74 37.67
C GLU A 466 -4.20 -20.85 36.48
N ILE A 467 -5.50 -20.73 36.17
CA ILE A 467 -6.01 -19.83 35.13
C ILE A 467 -5.62 -18.38 35.45
N VAL A 468 -5.79 -17.95 36.71
CA VAL A 468 -5.42 -16.59 37.14
C VAL A 468 -3.93 -16.34 36.94
N PHE A 469 -3.07 -17.23 37.44
CA PHE A 469 -1.61 -17.12 37.35
C PHE A 469 -1.13 -17.02 35.90
N ARG A 470 -1.59 -17.92 35.01
CA ARG A 470 -1.21 -17.91 33.59
C ARG A 470 -1.76 -16.71 32.84
N ALA A 471 -2.99 -16.30 33.12
CA ALA A 471 -3.57 -15.09 32.52
C ALA A 471 -2.76 -13.84 32.89
N GLU A 472 -2.29 -13.73 34.13
CA GLU A 472 -1.39 -12.65 34.57
C GLU A 472 -0.04 -12.69 33.87
N GLN A 473 0.58 -13.87 33.73
CA GLN A 473 1.82 -14.03 32.98
C GLN A 473 1.69 -13.55 31.54
N ILE A 474 0.65 -13.99 30.83
CA ILE A 474 0.40 -13.58 29.44
C ILE A 474 0.19 -12.07 29.38
N LEU A 475 -0.66 -11.50 30.24
CA LEU A 475 -0.91 -10.06 30.28
C LEU A 475 0.35 -9.24 30.59
N SER A 476 1.30 -9.77 31.37
CA SER A 476 2.55 -9.09 31.65
C SER A 476 3.43 -8.92 30.40
N LYS A 477 3.40 -9.89 29.48
CA LYS A 477 4.12 -9.87 28.20
C LYS A 477 3.47 -8.95 27.15
N LEU A 478 2.18 -8.64 27.31
CA LEU A 478 1.42 -7.79 26.38
C LEU A 478 1.43 -6.30 26.72
N LYS A 479 1.94 -5.92 27.90
CA LYS A 479 2.14 -4.53 28.31
C LYS A 479 3.35 -3.93 27.59
#